data_AF-A0A829Z839-F1
#
_entry.id   AF-A0A829Z839-F1
#
_cell.length_a   1.000
_cell.length_b   1.000
_cell.length_c   1.000
_cell.angle_alpha   90.00
_cell.angle_beta   90.00
_cell.angle_gamma   90.00
#
_symmetry.space_group_name_H-M   'P 1'
#
loop_
_entity.id
_entity.type
_entity.pdbx_description
1 polymer ?
#
loop_
_entity_poly.entity_id
_entity_poly.type
_entity_poly.pdbx_seq_one_letter_code
_entity_poly.pdbx_strand_id
1 'polypeptide(L)'
;MNKNNLIQATSEQGIIKDTIKGIHKKISETSSDGANTSKEKYLAKVKLIEEANDISTQEKLNAMDSNYDCWNKEHWQNMFYYTFVSFGMLGVTIGSYVAVKSVRKLLTAT
;
A
#
# COMPACT_ATOMS: atom_id res chain seq x y z
N MET A 1 38.40 10.68 13.15
CA MET A 1 37.08 10.05 12.95
C MET A 1 37.20 8.56 13.19
N ASN A 2 36.47 7.99 14.16
CA ASN A 2 36.61 6.59 14.60
C ASN A 2 36.04 5.62 13.54
N LYS A 3 36.88 4.69 13.05
CA LYS A 3 36.48 3.67 12.04
C LYS A 3 35.33 2.77 12.52
N ASN A 4 35.24 2.50 13.83
CA ASN A 4 34.20 1.63 14.38
C ASN A 4 32.80 2.27 14.29
N ASN A 5 32.71 3.59 14.46
CA ASN A 5 31.45 4.33 14.36
C ASN A 5 30.93 4.39 12.90
N LEU A 6 31.83 4.33 11.91
CA LEU A 6 31.47 4.35 10.49
C LEU A 6 30.90 2.99 10.04
N ILE A 7 31.48 1.89 10.52
CA ILE A 7 31.06 0.52 10.19
C ILE A 7 29.66 0.25 10.78
N GLN A 8 29.42 0.65 12.03
CA GLN A 8 28.11 0.53 12.68
C GLN A 8 27.02 1.35 11.97
N ALA A 9 27.33 2.60 11.59
CA ALA A 9 26.39 3.43 10.84
C ALA A 9 26.05 2.85 9.46
N THR A 10 27.01 2.19 8.81
CA THR A 10 26.82 1.56 7.49
C THR A 10 25.97 0.29 7.61
N SER A 11 26.15 -0.52 8.67
CA SER A 11 25.31 -1.70 8.92
C SER A 11 23.87 -1.31 9.29
N GLU A 12 23.69 -0.27 10.10
CA GLU A 12 22.36 0.27 10.46
C GLU A 12 21.61 0.77 9.21
N GLN A 13 22.28 1.47 8.29
CA GLN A 13 21.67 1.90 7.02
C GLN A 13 21.28 0.74 6.11
N GLY A 14 22.08 -0.33 6.06
CA GLY A 14 21.76 -1.54 5.30
C GLY A 14 20.48 -2.22 5.82
N ILE A 15 20.40 -2.40 7.15
CA ILE A 15 19.22 -3.00 7.81
C ILE A 15 17.96 -2.16 7.57
N ILE A 16 18.05 -0.83 7.67
CA ILE A 16 16.92 0.07 7.39
C ILE A 16 16.45 -0.06 5.95
N LYS A 17 17.38 -0.09 4.98
CA LYS A 17 17.06 -0.21 3.56
C LYS A 17 16.37 -1.53 3.24
N ASP A 18 16.86 -2.64 3.79
CA ASP A 18 16.26 -3.96 3.59
C ASP A 18 14.89 -4.07 4.26
N THR A 19 14.71 -3.47 5.44
CA THR A 19 13.42 -3.39 6.13
C THR A 19 12.40 -2.60 5.31
N ILE A 20 12.77 -1.42 4.78
CA ILE A 20 11.91 -0.61 3.90
C ILE A 20 11.50 -1.39 2.65
N LYS A 21 12.45 -2.12 2.04
CA LYS A 21 12.20 -2.92 0.84
C LYS A 21 11.24 -4.08 1.12
N GLY A 22 11.40 -4.76 2.26
CA GLY A 22 10.51 -5.82 2.70
C GLY A 22 9.08 -5.33 2.96
N ILE A 23 8.94 -4.18 3.62
CA ILE A 23 7.64 -3.53 3.85
C ILE A 23 6.97 -3.15 2.52
N HIS A 24 7.70 -2.50 1.60
CA HIS A 24 7.17 -2.15 0.28
C HIS A 24 6.68 -3.38 -0.49
N LYS A 25 7.46 -4.46 -0.50
CA LYS A 25 7.11 -5.70 -1.19
C LYS A 25 5.80 -6.27 -0.63
N LYS A 26 5.69 -6.39 0.70
CA LYS A 26 4.50 -6.96 1.35
C LYS A 26 3.25 -6.11 1.11
N ILE A 27 3.40 -4.79 1.16
CA ILE A 27 2.31 -3.86 0.83
C ILE A 27 1.86 -4.05 -0.62
N SER A 28 2.81 -4.13 -1.57
CA SER A 28 2.51 -4.33 -2.99
C SER A 28 1.79 -5.66 -3.25
N GLU A 29 2.24 -6.74 -2.62
CA GLU A 29 1.62 -8.07 -2.75
C GLU A 29 0.19 -8.06 -2.22
N THR A 30 -0.03 -7.55 -1.00
CA THR A 30 -1.38 -7.49 -0.40
C THR A 30 -2.31 -6.57 -1.21
N SER A 31 -1.79 -5.48 -1.78
CA SER A 31 -2.56 -4.59 -2.65
C SER A 31 -3.03 -5.29 -3.93
N SER A 32 -2.13 -6.04 -4.55
CA SER A 32 -2.41 -6.80 -5.77
C SER A 32 -3.43 -7.91 -5.52
N ASP A 33 -3.29 -8.65 -4.42
CA ASP A 33 -4.21 -9.74 -4.04
C ASP A 33 -5.62 -9.21 -3.74
N GLY A 34 -5.71 -8.08 -3.04
CA GLY A 34 -6.98 -7.40 -2.79
C GLY A 34 -7.66 -6.92 -4.07
N ALA A 35 -6.90 -6.34 -4.99
CA ALA A 35 -7.41 -5.90 -6.29
C ALA A 35 -7.92 -7.06 -7.16
N ASN A 36 -7.17 -8.17 -7.20
CA ASN A 36 -7.58 -9.38 -7.93
C ASN A 36 -8.85 -9.99 -7.34
N THR A 37 -8.93 -10.11 -6.00
CA THR A 37 -10.13 -10.62 -5.33
C THR A 37 -11.37 -9.78 -5.61
N SER A 38 -11.25 -8.45 -5.57
CA SER A 38 -12.37 -7.54 -5.88
C SER A 38 -12.80 -7.64 -7.35
N LYS A 39 -11.84 -7.80 -8.27
CA LYS A 39 -12.12 -8.03 -9.70
C LYS A 39 -12.83 -9.36 -9.95
N GLU A 40 -12.41 -10.44 -9.31
CA GLU A 40 -13.07 -11.76 -9.42
C GLU A 40 -14.51 -11.69 -8.92
N LYS A 41 -14.76 -11.03 -7.78
CA LYS A 41 -16.12 -10.78 -7.25
C LYS A 41 -16.97 -9.99 -8.24
N TYR A 42 -16.42 -8.94 -8.84
CA TYR A 42 -17.11 -8.15 -9.86
C TYR A 42 -17.52 -9.00 -11.06
N LEU A 43 -16.58 -9.78 -11.63
CA LEU A 43 -16.84 -10.64 -12.78
C LEU A 43 -17.89 -11.72 -12.48
N ALA A 44 -17.81 -12.34 -11.30
CA ALA A 44 -18.81 -13.33 -10.87
C ALA A 44 -20.22 -12.71 -10.78
N LYS A 45 -20.34 -11.48 -10.26
CA LYS A 45 -21.61 -10.76 -10.19
C LYS A 45 -22.15 -10.38 -11.57
N VAL A 46 -21.29 -9.92 -12.49
CA VAL A 46 -21.69 -9.63 -13.87
C VAL A 46 -22.29 -10.87 -14.53
N LYS A 47 -21.61 -12.02 -14.39
CA LYS A 47 -22.09 -13.29 -14.95
C LYS A 47 -23.47 -13.70 -14.41
N LEU A 48 -23.68 -13.55 -13.09
CA LEU A 48 -24.99 -13.83 -12.48
C LEU A 48 -26.09 -12.90 -12.98
N ILE A 49 -25.79 -11.61 -13.20
CA ILE A 49 -26.76 -10.64 -13.74
C ILE A 49 -27.10 -10.95 -15.20
N GLU A 50 -26.12 -11.37 -16.00
CA GLU A 50 -26.32 -11.77 -17.39
C GLU A 50 -27.21 -13.01 -17.50
N GLU A 51 -26.93 -14.04 -16.68
CA GLU A 51 -27.64 -15.33 -16.67
C GLU A 51 -29.07 -15.27 -16.09
N ALA A 52 -29.40 -14.22 -15.32
CA ALA A 52 -30.73 -14.05 -14.73
C ALA A 52 -31.81 -13.88 -15.80
N ASN A 53 -32.83 -14.74 -15.82
CA ASN A 53 -33.93 -14.68 -16.80
C ASN A 53 -35.23 -14.13 -16.22
N ASP A 54 -35.26 -13.88 -14.92
CA ASP A 54 -36.40 -13.44 -14.12
C ASP A 54 -36.47 -11.92 -13.93
N ILE A 55 -35.48 -11.18 -14.44
CA ILE A 55 -35.35 -9.74 -14.28
C ILE A 55 -35.42 -9.00 -15.61
N SER A 56 -35.98 -7.79 -15.60
CA SER A 56 -36.09 -6.95 -16.78
C SER A 56 -34.73 -6.43 -17.25
N THR A 57 -34.65 -6.01 -18.52
CA THR A 57 -33.42 -5.39 -19.07
C THR A 57 -32.98 -4.15 -18.29
N GLN A 58 -33.94 -3.37 -17.79
CA GLN A 58 -33.63 -2.16 -17.02
C GLN A 58 -33.09 -2.48 -15.63
N GLU A 59 -33.61 -3.53 -14.98
CA GLU A 59 -33.07 -4.02 -13.72
C GLU A 59 -31.66 -4.60 -13.88
N LYS A 60 -31.39 -5.31 -15.00
CA LYS A 60 -30.03 -5.77 -15.33
C LYS A 60 -29.05 -4.62 -15.44
N LEU A 61 -29.40 -3.57 -16.20
CA LEU A 61 -28.55 -2.39 -16.37
C LEU A 61 -28.26 -1.71 -15.02
N ASN A 62 -29.29 -1.50 -14.21
CA ASN A 62 -29.12 -0.88 -12.89
C ASN A 62 -28.26 -1.75 -11.94
N ALA A 63 -28.41 -3.07 -11.99
CA ALA A 63 -27.59 -4.00 -11.21
C ALA A 63 -26.11 -3.99 -11.68
N MET A 64 -25.87 -3.87 -12.99
CA MET A 64 -24.52 -3.72 -13.54
C MET A 64 -23.86 -2.40 -13.09
N ASP A 65 -24.58 -1.28 -13.21
CA ASP A 65 -24.08 0.03 -12.76
C ASP A 65 -23.77 0.03 -11.26
N SER A 66 -24.68 -0.50 -10.44
CA SER A 66 -24.45 -0.61 -8.99
C SER A 66 -23.26 -1.50 -8.65
N ASN A 67 -23.03 -2.58 -9.41
CA ASN A 67 -21.87 -3.46 -9.21
C ASN A 67 -20.57 -2.76 -9.61
N TYR A 68 -20.58 -1.99 -10.70
CA TYR A 68 -19.44 -1.17 -11.12
C TYR A 68 -19.09 -0.11 -10.08
N ASP A 69 -20.07 0.61 -9.57
CA ASP A 69 -19.88 1.61 -8.52
C ASP A 69 -19.29 1.01 -7.24
N CYS A 70 -19.73 -0.19 -6.86
CA CYS A 70 -19.20 -0.91 -5.72
C CYS A 70 -17.73 -1.28 -5.93
N TRP A 71 -17.40 -1.91 -7.07
CA TRP A 71 -16.03 -2.28 -7.42
C TRP A 71 -15.11 -1.06 -7.49
N ASN A 72 -15.57 0.03 -8.11
CA ASN A 72 -14.82 1.27 -8.20
C ASN A 72 -14.56 1.86 -6.80
N LYS A 73 -15.57 1.91 -5.92
CA LYS A 73 -15.38 2.38 -4.53
C LYS A 73 -14.38 1.51 -3.76
N GLU A 74 -14.50 0.19 -3.82
CA GLU A 74 -13.56 -0.74 -3.19
C GLU A 74 -12.13 -0.50 -3.72
N HIS A 75 -11.98 -0.37 -5.03
CA HIS A 75 -10.68 -0.13 -5.68
C HIS A 75 -10.05 1.18 -5.21
N TRP A 76 -10.81 2.27 -5.23
CA TRP A 76 -10.33 3.59 -4.79
C TRP A 76 -10.03 3.62 -3.30
N GLN A 77 -10.88 3.03 -2.45
CA GLN A 77 -10.68 2.99 -1.01
C GLN A 77 -9.41 2.20 -0.65
N ASN A 78 -9.20 1.06 -1.32
CA ASN A 78 -7.99 0.25 -1.16
C ASN A 78 -6.76 1.04 -1.61
N MET A 79 -6.81 1.68 -2.78
CA MET A 79 -5.72 2.50 -3.32
C MET A 79 -5.35 3.67 -2.39
N PHE A 80 -6.34 4.40 -1.86
CA PHE A 80 -6.11 5.49 -0.92
C PHE A 80 -5.51 4.98 0.40
N TYR A 81 -6.05 3.90 0.95
CA TYR A 81 -5.51 3.29 2.18
C TYR A 81 -4.03 2.93 2.03
N TYR A 82 -3.67 2.26 0.93
CA TYR A 82 -2.28 1.92 0.66
C TYR A 82 -1.39 3.13 0.46
N THR A 83 -1.88 4.15 -0.24
CA THR A 83 -1.15 5.40 -0.46
C THR A 83 -0.84 6.08 0.87
N PHE A 84 -1.85 6.28 1.73
CA PHE A 84 -1.67 6.93 3.03
C PHE A 84 -0.75 6.15 3.97
N VAL A 85 -0.92 4.82 4.07
CA VAL A 85 -0.07 3.97 4.92
C VAL A 85 1.40 4.01 4.44
N SER A 86 1.63 3.95 3.13
CA SER A 86 2.98 3.94 2.56
C SER A 86 3.70 5.29 2.77
N PHE A 87 3.00 6.41 2.53
CA PHE A 87 3.57 7.74 2.76
C PHE A 87 3.83 8.01 4.25
N GLY A 88 2.94 7.58 5.14
CA GLY A 88 3.14 7.72 6.58
C GLY A 88 4.39 6.99 7.07
N MET A 89 4.59 5.75 6.62
CA MET A 89 5.74 4.93 7.04
C MET A 89 7.07 5.47 6.49
N LEU A 90 7.07 5.95 5.24
CA LEU A 90 8.23 6.64 4.65
C LEU A 90 8.56 7.93 5.41
N GLY A 91 7.56 8.75 5.74
CA GLY A 91 7.73 10.00 6.48
C GLY A 91 8.35 9.81 7.86
N VAL A 92 7.86 8.82 8.63
CA VAL A 92 8.41 8.49 9.95
C VAL A 92 9.87 8.02 9.84
N THR A 93 10.19 7.20 8.85
CA THR A 93 11.55 6.64 8.69
C THR A 93 12.56 7.72 8.30
N ILE A 94 12.20 8.59 7.34
CA ILE A 94 13.05 9.71 6.90
C ILE A 94 13.22 10.73 8.03
N GLY A 95 12.13 11.11 8.70
CA GLY A 95 12.17 12.06 9.82
C GLY A 95 13.05 11.57 10.97
N SER A 96 12.90 10.29 11.33
CA SER A 96 13.72 9.65 12.37
C SER A 96 15.21 9.62 11.99
N TYR A 97 15.53 9.29 10.73
CA TYR A 97 16.91 9.29 10.24
C TYR A 97 17.55 10.68 10.29
N VAL A 98 16.81 11.72 9.86
CA VAL A 98 17.30 13.11 9.90
C VAL A 98 17.53 13.55 11.35
N ALA A 99 16.59 13.26 12.26
CA ALA A 99 16.70 13.60 13.68
C ALA A 99 17.92 12.93 14.33
N VAL A 100 18.11 11.62 14.11
CA VAL A 100 19.28 10.88 14.63
C VAL A 100 20.58 11.45 14.06
N LYS A 101 20.63 11.78 12.78
CA LYS A 101 21.81 12.38 12.14
C LYS A 101 22.14 13.75 12.74
N SER A 102 21.14 14.60 13.00
CA SER A 102 21.35 15.90 13.63
C SER A 102 21.86 15.78 15.07
N VAL A 103 21.30 14.86 15.87
CA VAL A 103 21.75 14.62 17.25
C VAL A 103 23.18 14.08 17.29
N ARG A 104 23.52 13.10 16.43
CA ARG A 104 24.90 12.61 16.32
C ARG A 104 25.89 13.73 16.00
N LYS A 105 25.55 14.62 15.05
CA LYS A 105 26.40 15.76 14.66
C LYS A 105 26.63 16.73 15.82
N LEU A 106 25.60 16.97 16.64
CA LEU A 106 25.68 17.82 17.84
C LEU A 106 26.61 17.20 18.90
N LEU A 107 26.47 15.89 19.15
CA LEU A 107 27.27 15.16 20.12
C LEU A 107 28.74 14.96 19.71
N THR A 108 29.07 15.01 18.43
CA THR A 108 30.47 14.91 17.93
C THR A 108 31.15 16.26 17.69
N ALA A 109 30.39 17.36 17.74
CA ALA A 109 30.92 18.72 17.67
C ALA A 109 31.26 19.30 19.06
N THR A 110 30.97 18.56 20.13
CA THR A 110 31.41 18.82 21.51
C THR A 110 32.65 17.99 21.79
#